data_AF-A0AAU4UB83-F1
#
_entry.id   AF-A0AAU4UB83-F1
#
_cell.length_a   1.000
_cell.length_b   1.000
_cell.length_c   1.000
_cell.angle_alpha   90.00
_cell.angle_beta   90.00
_cell.angle_gamma   90.00
#
_symmetry.space_group_name_H-M   'P 1'
#
loop_
_entity.id
_entity.type
_entity.pdbx_description
1 polymer ?
#
loop_
_entity_poly.entity_id
_entity_poly.type
_entity_poly.pdbx_seq_one_letter_code
_entity_poly.pdbx_strand_id
1 'polypeptide(L)'
;MGGVSNASLHALPSADHPDAAARLRDALLAADFTADGLLDLLGAPAYAALARSETVPALRATRGDTPLELLVRLFLLQQPVSRARVARVLPVDDCVASGWLVSGSDGSGDDGQVAAAVDVRPYGGPGGEDWFIVSDLGCAVGGAGGIGSHDEGVVLGVGGASTTLAGITVRTPVGSALDLGTGSGIQALHAAKHATRVTATDLNPRALHITALTLALSGAPAADLREGSLFEPVREDETYDLIVSNPPFVISPGARLTYRDGGMGGDDLCRTLVQEAGERLREGGFAQFLANWQHVEGEDWQDRLRSWVPRGCDAWIVQREVQDVTQYAELWLRDAGDHRSDPAEYRARYDAWLDEFEARKVRSVGFGWITLRRSGATAPSITVEEWPHPVEQPLGDTVRAHFERLDYLRAHDDAALLAGHFRLADEVVQEQVGLPGAEDPEHVVLRQNRGMRRATKVDTVGAGFAGVCDGTLSAGRILDAIAQLVGEDPVSLRDRTPAQIRLLVEQGFLEPSGE
;
A
#
# COMPACT_ATOMS: atom_id res chain seq x y z
N MET A 1 -9.54 22.80 -17.46
CA MET A 1 -10.90 22.84 -16.89
C MET A 1 -11.89 22.38 -17.94
N GLY A 2 -12.04 21.07 -18.11
CA GLY A 2 -13.20 20.46 -18.77
C GLY A 2 -13.94 19.69 -17.67
N GLY A 3 -15.20 20.01 -17.43
CA GLY A 3 -15.99 19.33 -16.41
C GLY A 3 -16.23 17.87 -16.80
N VAL A 4 -15.95 16.95 -15.87
CA VAL A 4 -16.18 15.51 -16.02
C VAL A 4 -17.68 15.27 -16.21
N SER A 5 -18.08 14.68 -17.33
CA SER A 5 -19.48 14.42 -17.66
C SER A 5 -19.93 13.07 -17.09
N ASN A 6 -20.53 13.07 -15.89
CA ASN A 6 -21.02 11.89 -15.15
C ASN A 6 -22.25 11.17 -15.76
N ALA A 7 -22.56 11.32 -17.05
CA ALA A 7 -23.87 10.96 -17.62
C ALA A 7 -24.15 9.44 -17.75
N SER A 8 -23.16 8.56 -17.58
CA SER A 8 -23.31 7.10 -17.67
C SER A 8 -23.23 6.34 -16.33
N LEU A 9 -22.81 7.01 -15.25
CA LEU A 9 -22.59 6.35 -13.95
C LEU A 9 -23.87 6.28 -13.10
N HIS A 10 -24.03 5.18 -12.36
CA HIS A 10 -25.13 5.04 -11.40
C HIS A 10 -25.10 6.14 -10.33
N ALA A 11 -26.28 6.59 -9.90
CA ALA A 11 -26.38 7.51 -8.77
C ALA A 11 -25.84 6.84 -7.50
N LEU A 12 -25.09 7.58 -6.68
CA LEU A 12 -24.56 7.07 -5.43
C LEU A 12 -25.60 7.15 -4.30
N PRO A 13 -25.51 6.25 -3.31
CA PRO A 13 -26.28 6.35 -2.08
C PRO A 13 -26.04 7.70 -1.39
N SER A 14 -27.04 8.26 -0.71
CA SER A 14 -26.85 9.51 0.04
C SER A 14 -25.97 9.28 1.27
N ALA A 15 -24.97 10.14 1.46
CA ALA A 15 -24.11 10.17 2.65
C ALA A 15 -24.76 10.91 3.84
N ASP A 16 -25.86 11.66 3.61
CA ASP A 16 -26.54 12.48 4.62
C ASP A 16 -27.51 11.66 5.52
N HIS A 17 -27.57 10.34 5.32
CA HIS A 17 -28.38 9.41 6.12
C HIS A 17 -27.50 8.43 6.89
N PRO A 18 -26.73 8.88 7.92
CA PRO A 18 -25.82 8.01 8.67
C PRO A 18 -26.54 6.84 9.36
N ASP A 19 -27.78 7.05 9.79
CA ASP A 19 -28.59 5.99 10.40
C ASP A 19 -28.93 4.86 9.41
N ALA A 20 -29.05 5.17 8.11
CA ALA A 20 -29.30 4.16 7.09
C ALA A 20 -28.05 3.30 6.84
N ALA A 21 -26.86 3.93 6.78
CA ALA A 21 -25.60 3.21 6.69
C ALA A 21 -25.35 2.33 7.93
N ALA A 22 -25.65 2.83 9.13
CA ALA A 22 -25.54 2.07 10.37
C ALA A 22 -26.49 0.85 10.39
N ARG A 23 -27.76 1.03 10.04
CA ARG A 23 -28.72 -0.09 9.94
C ARG A 23 -28.33 -1.12 8.88
N LEU A 24 -27.82 -0.65 7.74
CA LEU A 24 -27.28 -1.54 6.70
C LEU A 24 -26.09 -2.33 7.25
N ARG A 25 -25.12 -1.67 7.88
CA ARG A 25 -23.96 -2.30 8.52
C ARG A 25 -24.39 -3.40 9.50
N ASP A 26 -25.31 -3.11 10.41
CA ASP A 26 -25.79 -4.08 11.40
C ASP A 26 -26.44 -5.29 10.73
N ALA A 27 -27.19 -5.09 9.65
CA ALA A 27 -27.80 -6.17 8.88
C ALA A 27 -26.77 -7.02 8.11
N LEU A 28 -25.71 -6.40 7.57
CA LEU A 28 -24.61 -7.12 6.92
C LEU A 28 -23.87 -8.01 7.92
N LEU A 29 -23.56 -7.47 9.11
CA LEU A 29 -22.87 -8.22 10.17
C LEU A 29 -23.75 -9.34 10.73
N ALA A 30 -25.05 -9.10 10.94
CA ALA A 30 -25.98 -10.13 11.42
C ALA A 30 -26.15 -11.32 10.45
N ALA A 31 -25.78 -11.12 9.18
CA ALA A 31 -25.82 -12.14 8.14
C ALA A 31 -24.44 -12.76 7.86
N ASP A 32 -23.44 -12.52 8.71
CA ASP A 32 -22.05 -12.95 8.55
C ASP A 32 -21.43 -12.51 7.21
N PHE A 33 -21.84 -11.35 6.67
CA PHE A 33 -21.25 -10.78 5.45
C PHE A 33 -19.90 -10.13 5.77
N THR A 34 -18.93 -10.96 6.16
CA THR A 34 -17.58 -10.57 6.58
C THR A 34 -16.54 -11.25 5.69
N ALA A 35 -15.27 -10.82 5.74
CA ALA A 35 -14.21 -11.45 4.94
C ALA A 35 -14.10 -12.96 5.25
N ASP A 36 -14.19 -13.33 6.52
CA ASP A 36 -14.16 -14.72 6.98
C ASP A 36 -15.44 -15.48 6.60
N GLY A 37 -16.62 -14.87 6.79
CA GLY A 37 -17.90 -15.49 6.41
C GLY A 37 -17.97 -15.78 4.90
N LEU A 38 -17.44 -14.88 4.07
CA LEU A 38 -17.30 -15.11 2.63
C LEU A 38 -16.36 -16.27 2.32
N LEU A 39 -15.21 -16.36 3.00
CA LEU A 39 -14.26 -17.45 2.80
C LEU A 39 -14.87 -18.80 3.20
N ASP A 40 -15.59 -18.85 4.32
CA ASP A 40 -16.27 -20.05 4.82
C ASP A 40 -17.38 -20.52 3.88
N LEU A 41 -18.22 -19.59 3.39
CA LEU A 41 -19.31 -19.91 2.46
C LEU A 41 -18.80 -20.35 1.08
N LEU A 42 -17.86 -19.59 0.50
CA LEU A 42 -17.41 -19.81 -0.88
C LEU A 42 -16.35 -20.93 -0.95
N GLY A 43 -15.58 -21.11 0.12
CA GLY A 43 -14.35 -21.89 0.12
C GLY A 43 -13.20 -21.18 -0.61
N ALA A 44 -11.97 -21.52 -0.24
CA ALA A 44 -10.76 -20.89 -0.75
C ALA A 44 -10.67 -20.80 -2.29
N PRO A 45 -11.04 -21.83 -3.09
CA PRO A 45 -10.96 -21.75 -4.55
C PRO A 45 -11.90 -20.71 -5.15
N ALA A 46 -13.16 -20.63 -4.69
CA ALA A 46 -14.14 -19.69 -5.24
C ALA A 46 -13.89 -18.26 -4.74
N TYR A 47 -13.46 -18.11 -3.48
CA TYR A 47 -13.03 -16.82 -2.93
C TYR A 47 -11.84 -16.25 -3.73
N ALA A 48 -10.82 -17.06 -3.99
CA ALA A 48 -9.66 -16.65 -4.79
C ALA A 48 -10.02 -16.36 -6.26
N ALA A 49 -10.99 -17.07 -6.84
CA ALA A 49 -11.49 -16.80 -8.18
C ALA A 49 -12.21 -15.45 -8.26
N LEU A 50 -13.07 -15.14 -7.28
CA LEU A 50 -13.79 -13.87 -7.20
C LEU A 50 -12.83 -12.69 -7.06
N ALA A 51 -11.72 -12.84 -6.33
CA ALA A 51 -10.64 -11.85 -6.24
C ALA A 51 -9.91 -11.61 -7.58
N ARG A 52 -10.19 -12.39 -8.62
CA ARG A 52 -9.69 -12.19 -10.00
C ARG A 52 -10.84 -11.94 -10.99
N SER A 53 -11.99 -11.49 -10.48
CA SER A 53 -13.22 -11.23 -11.24
C SER A 53 -13.85 -12.45 -11.92
N GLU A 54 -13.47 -13.67 -11.51
CA GLU A 54 -14.08 -14.91 -11.98
C GLU A 54 -15.29 -15.28 -11.11
N THR A 55 -16.48 -14.91 -11.56
CA THR A 55 -17.72 -14.99 -10.76
C THR A 55 -18.39 -16.36 -10.78
N VAL A 56 -18.10 -17.21 -11.77
CA VAL A 56 -18.77 -18.51 -11.97
C VAL A 56 -18.66 -19.44 -10.75
N PRO A 57 -17.50 -19.61 -10.10
CA PRO A 57 -17.41 -20.44 -8.89
C PRO A 57 -18.30 -19.92 -7.75
N ALA A 58 -18.32 -18.60 -7.53
CA ALA A 58 -19.15 -17.99 -6.49
C ALA A 58 -20.65 -18.14 -6.79
N LEU A 59 -21.08 -17.93 -8.05
CA LEU A 59 -22.46 -18.20 -8.50
C LEU A 59 -22.91 -19.66 -8.23
N ARG A 60 -21.98 -20.61 -8.29
CA ARG A 60 -22.25 -22.02 -7.99
C ARG A 60 -22.34 -22.29 -6.49
N ALA A 61 -21.50 -21.62 -5.69
CA ALA A 61 -21.50 -21.74 -4.24
C ALA A 61 -22.76 -21.13 -3.61
N THR A 62 -23.31 -20.07 -4.21
CA THR A 62 -24.49 -19.36 -3.70
C THR A 62 -25.77 -19.77 -4.43
N ARG A 63 -26.20 -21.02 -4.33
CA ARG A 63 -27.44 -21.54 -4.99
C ARG A 63 -28.61 -21.73 -4.04
N GLY A 64 -28.36 -21.66 -2.75
CA GLY A 64 -29.36 -21.68 -1.70
C GLY A 64 -29.95 -20.29 -1.44
N ASP A 65 -30.57 -20.19 -0.27
CA ASP A 65 -31.41 -19.08 0.14
C ASP A 65 -31.01 -18.51 1.52
N THR A 66 -29.79 -18.82 1.99
CA THR A 66 -29.29 -18.26 3.26
C THR A 66 -29.09 -16.74 3.15
N PRO A 67 -29.13 -16.00 4.28
CA PRO A 67 -28.88 -14.56 4.30
C PRO A 67 -27.55 -14.17 3.63
N LEU A 68 -26.47 -14.90 3.95
CA LEU A 68 -25.15 -14.63 3.40
C LEU A 68 -25.09 -14.85 1.87
N GLU A 69 -25.65 -15.95 1.37
CA GLU A 69 -25.71 -16.22 -0.08
C GLU A 69 -26.50 -15.14 -0.83
N LEU A 70 -27.57 -14.63 -0.23
CA LEU A 70 -28.36 -13.53 -0.77
C LEU A 70 -27.53 -12.24 -0.91
N LEU A 71 -26.76 -11.89 0.14
CA LEU A 71 -25.92 -10.69 0.13
C LEU A 71 -24.75 -10.81 -0.85
N VAL A 72 -24.13 -11.99 -0.94
CA VAL A 72 -23.08 -12.27 -1.95
C VAL A 72 -23.63 -12.09 -3.36
N ARG A 73 -24.83 -12.64 -3.64
CA ARG A 73 -25.47 -12.46 -4.94
C ARG A 73 -25.77 -11.00 -5.26
N LEU A 74 -26.28 -10.26 -4.27
CA LEU A 74 -26.70 -8.88 -4.43
C LEU A 74 -25.52 -7.92 -4.63
N PHE A 75 -24.51 -7.95 -3.75
CA PHE A 75 -23.41 -6.98 -3.77
C PHE A 75 -22.20 -7.45 -4.58
N LEU A 76 -21.71 -8.67 -4.35
CA LEU A 76 -20.46 -9.14 -4.98
C LEU A 76 -20.66 -9.65 -6.41
N LEU A 77 -21.78 -10.33 -6.65
CA LEU A 77 -22.13 -10.88 -7.97
C LEU A 77 -23.08 -9.98 -8.76
N GLN A 78 -23.55 -8.90 -8.13
CA GLN A 78 -24.37 -7.83 -8.72
C GLN A 78 -25.60 -8.37 -9.46
N GLN A 79 -26.22 -9.42 -8.90
CA GLN A 79 -27.42 -10.05 -9.44
C GLN A 79 -28.68 -9.39 -8.87
N PRO A 80 -29.65 -9.03 -9.72
CA PRO A 80 -30.98 -8.68 -9.23
C PRO A 80 -31.58 -9.82 -8.41
N VAL A 81 -32.17 -9.48 -7.28
CA VAL A 81 -32.78 -10.43 -6.32
C VAL A 81 -34.19 -9.96 -5.97
N SER A 82 -35.07 -10.89 -5.59
CA SER A 82 -36.44 -10.55 -5.19
C SER A 82 -36.44 -9.62 -3.97
N ARG A 83 -37.21 -8.53 -4.04
CA ARG A 83 -37.40 -7.58 -2.94
C ARG A 83 -37.89 -8.28 -1.68
N ALA A 84 -38.88 -9.18 -1.81
CA ALA A 84 -39.41 -9.95 -0.69
C ALA A 84 -38.34 -10.82 -0.01
N ARG A 85 -37.40 -11.39 -0.79
CA ARG A 85 -36.29 -12.17 -0.23
C ARG A 85 -35.27 -11.30 0.50
N VAL A 86 -34.92 -10.14 -0.07
CA VAL A 86 -33.97 -9.18 0.53
C VAL A 86 -34.56 -8.54 1.78
N ALA A 87 -35.86 -8.26 1.82
CA ALA A 87 -36.55 -7.69 2.98
C ALA A 87 -36.46 -8.56 4.26
N ARG A 88 -36.10 -9.85 4.13
CA ARG A 88 -35.87 -10.75 5.28
C ARG A 88 -34.48 -10.56 5.91
N VAL A 89 -33.58 -9.86 5.23
CA VAL A 89 -32.16 -9.72 5.61
C VAL A 89 -31.79 -8.25 5.79
N LEU A 90 -32.22 -7.38 4.89
CA LEU A 90 -31.88 -5.95 4.87
C LEU A 90 -33.12 -5.07 5.13
N PRO A 91 -32.93 -3.85 5.67
CA PRO A 91 -33.97 -2.82 5.71
C PRO A 91 -34.21 -2.26 4.29
N VAL A 92 -34.85 -3.05 3.42
CA VAL A 92 -34.88 -2.81 1.98
C VAL A 92 -35.47 -1.45 1.59
N ASP A 93 -36.51 -1.00 2.31
CA ASP A 93 -37.15 0.29 2.03
C ASP A 93 -36.22 1.47 2.35
N ASP A 94 -35.48 1.38 3.45
CA ASP A 94 -34.46 2.37 3.80
C ASP A 94 -33.32 2.34 2.77
N CYS A 95 -32.86 1.15 2.39
CA CYS A 95 -31.78 1.01 1.40
C CYS A 95 -32.18 1.55 0.03
N VAL A 96 -33.45 1.40 -0.39
CA VAL A 96 -33.96 2.01 -1.62
C VAL A 96 -34.07 3.53 -1.48
N ALA A 97 -34.64 4.02 -0.37
CA ALA A 97 -34.81 5.46 -0.14
C ALA A 97 -33.46 6.20 -0.04
N SER A 98 -32.45 5.56 0.53
CA SER A 98 -31.08 6.10 0.64
C SER A 98 -30.19 5.79 -0.55
N GLY A 99 -30.66 5.02 -1.54
CA GLY A 99 -29.95 4.78 -2.80
C GLY A 99 -28.90 3.66 -2.78
N TRP A 100 -28.81 2.84 -1.72
CA TRP A 100 -27.98 1.62 -1.71
C TRP A 100 -28.53 0.53 -2.64
N LEU A 101 -29.85 0.50 -2.82
CA LEU A 101 -30.54 -0.43 -3.71
C LEU A 101 -31.40 0.33 -4.72
N VAL A 102 -31.48 -0.20 -5.94
CA VAL A 102 -32.38 0.28 -6.99
C VAL A 102 -33.48 -0.75 -7.24
N SER A 103 -34.70 -0.29 -7.50
CA SER A 103 -35.79 -1.18 -7.92
C SER A 103 -35.65 -1.49 -9.42
N GLY A 104 -35.71 -2.77 -9.79
CA GLY A 104 -35.67 -3.21 -11.19
C GLY A 104 -36.98 -2.95 -11.92
N SER A 105 -36.91 -2.57 -13.20
CA SER A 105 -38.07 -2.28 -14.06
C SER A 105 -38.71 -3.52 -14.71
N ASP A 106 -38.03 -4.67 -14.70
CA ASP A 106 -38.36 -5.77 -15.59
C ASP A 106 -38.83 -7.01 -14.81
N GLY A 107 -40.15 -7.16 -14.70
CA GLY A 107 -40.75 -8.40 -14.21
C GLY A 107 -42.25 -8.32 -14.02
N SER A 108 -43.01 -8.88 -14.95
CA SER A 108 -44.45 -9.12 -14.85
C SER A 108 -44.78 -10.15 -13.76
N GLY A 109 -44.73 -9.71 -12.50
CA GLY A 109 -45.15 -10.43 -11.30
C GLY A 109 -45.15 -9.48 -10.09
N ASP A 110 -46.06 -9.72 -9.14
CA ASP A 110 -46.43 -8.83 -8.02
C ASP A 110 -45.29 -8.53 -7.00
N ASP A 111 -44.09 -9.11 -7.18
CA ASP A 111 -43.07 -9.25 -6.11
C ASP A 111 -41.75 -8.48 -6.31
N GLY A 112 -41.59 -7.67 -7.37
CA GLY A 112 -40.50 -6.68 -7.61
C GLY A 112 -39.03 -7.13 -7.36
N GLN A 113 -38.11 -6.85 -8.29
CA GLN A 113 -36.68 -7.10 -8.05
C GLN A 113 -35.95 -5.85 -7.53
N VAL A 114 -34.88 -6.06 -6.75
CA VAL A 114 -33.93 -5.03 -6.34
C VAL A 114 -32.51 -5.43 -6.75
N ALA A 115 -31.68 -4.43 -7.06
CA ALA A 115 -30.26 -4.60 -7.37
C ALA A 115 -29.42 -3.61 -6.57
N ALA A 116 -28.14 -3.90 -6.38
CA ALA A 116 -27.20 -2.98 -5.73
C ALA A 116 -26.92 -1.78 -6.63
N ALA A 117 -26.84 -0.58 -6.05
CA ALA A 117 -26.45 0.64 -6.77
C ALA A 117 -24.92 0.83 -6.81
N VAL A 118 -24.21 0.20 -5.87
CA VAL A 118 -22.76 0.26 -5.66
C VAL A 118 -22.24 -1.13 -5.31
N ASP A 119 -20.95 -1.38 -5.53
CA ASP A 119 -20.28 -2.57 -5.01
C ASP A 119 -19.99 -2.35 -3.52
N VAL A 120 -20.22 -3.38 -2.70
CA VAL A 120 -19.95 -3.39 -1.25
C VAL A 120 -19.18 -4.66 -0.94
N ARG A 121 -17.92 -4.50 -0.55
CA ARG A 121 -17.00 -5.61 -0.29
C ARG A 121 -16.58 -5.67 1.17
N PRO A 122 -16.77 -6.80 1.86
CA PRO A 122 -16.18 -7.03 3.16
C PRO A 122 -14.65 -6.94 3.12
N TYR A 123 -14.07 -6.33 4.14
CA TYR A 123 -12.63 -6.15 4.31
C TYR A 123 -12.26 -6.35 5.78
N GLY A 124 -11.27 -7.21 6.04
CA GLY A 124 -10.75 -7.45 7.38
C GLY A 124 -9.80 -6.34 7.84
N GLY A 125 -10.16 -5.64 8.90
CA GLY A 125 -9.31 -4.66 9.57
C GLY A 125 -8.13 -5.32 10.31
N PRO A 126 -7.07 -4.55 10.58
CA PRO A 126 -5.84 -5.06 11.20
C PRO A 126 -6.02 -5.58 12.64
N GLY A 127 -7.07 -5.12 13.34
CA GLY A 127 -7.41 -5.53 14.69
C GLY A 127 -8.54 -6.57 14.75
N GLY A 128 -8.87 -7.19 13.61
CA GLY A 128 -10.00 -8.12 13.50
C GLY A 128 -11.35 -7.43 13.31
N GLU A 129 -11.36 -6.18 12.85
CA GLU A 129 -12.61 -5.48 12.54
C GLU A 129 -13.22 -5.96 11.22
N ASP A 130 -14.56 -6.00 11.17
CA ASP A 130 -15.29 -6.21 9.93
C ASP A 130 -15.67 -4.86 9.30
N TRP A 131 -14.95 -4.50 8.23
CA TRP A 131 -15.18 -3.28 7.45
C TRP A 131 -15.83 -3.58 6.10
N PHE A 132 -16.34 -2.52 5.48
CA PHE A 132 -17.01 -2.57 4.19
C PHE A 132 -16.50 -1.46 3.29
N ILE A 133 -15.96 -1.84 2.14
CA ILE A 133 -15.47 -0.88 1.15
C ILE A 133 -16.50 -0.73 0.05
N VAL A 134 -16.82 0.53 -0.25
CA VAL A 134 -17.76 0.91 -1.30
C VAL A 134 -16.98 1.29 -2.56
N SER A 135 -17.47 0.90 -3.72
CA SER A 135 -16.95 1.32 -5.01
C SER A 135 -18.03 1.30 -6.09
N ASP A 136 -17.68 1.74 -7.30
CA ASP A 136 -18.58 1.59 -8.44
C ASP A 136 -18.80 0.10 -8.80
N LEU A 137 -19.96 -0.18 -9.41
CA LEU A 137 -20.30 -1.51 -9.93
C LEU A 137 -19.30 -1.95 -11.01
N GLY A 138 -19.07 -3.25 -11.14
CA GLY A 138 -18.08 -3.80 -12.08
C GLY A 138 -16.61 -3.40 -11.83
N CYS A 139 -16.31 -2.70 -10.73
CA CYS A 139 -14.98 -2.17 -10.42
C CYS A 139 -14.24 -2.94 -9.32
N ALA A 140 -14.57 -4.22 -9.18
CA ALA A 140 -13.84 -5.18 -8.38
C ALA A 140 -12.39 -5.28 -8.90
N VAL A 141 -11.43 -4.70 -8.19
CA VAL A 141 -10.04 -4.74 -8.63
C VAL A 141 -9.50 -6.14 -8.44
N GLY A 142 -9.25 -6.83 -9.55
CA GLY A 142 -8.66 -8.15 -9.50
C GLY A 142 -8.70 -8.89 -10.82
N GLY A 143 -7.52 -9.17 -11.38
CA GLY A 143 -7.35 -10.15 -12.46
C GLY A 143 -6.89 -9.57 -13.79
N ALA A 144 -6.45 -10.45 -14.69
CA ALA A 144 -6.04 -10.15 -16.07
C ALA A 144 -7.19 -9.61 -16.96
N GLY A 145 -8.36 -9.36 -16.36
CA GLY A 145 -9.58 -8.96 -17.04
C GLY A 145 -9.69 -7.46 -17.33
N GLY A 146 -8.90 -6.63 -16.65
CA GLY A 146 -9.02 -5.17 -16.68
C GLY A 146 -10.31 -4.65 -16.02
N ILE A 147 -10.45 -3.32 -15.97
CA ILE A 147 -11.68 -2.67 -15.49
C ILE A 147 -12.87 -2.98 -16.41
N GLY A 148 -14.05 -3.24 -15.82
CA GLY A 148 -15.28 -3.56 -16.57
C GLY A 148 -16.00 -2.35 -17.18
N SER A 149 -15.67 -1.13 -16.75
CA SER A 149 -16.18 0.13 -17.28
C SER A 149 -15.04 1.01 -17.78
N HIS A 150 -15.26 1.77 -18.85
CA HIS A 150 -14.35 2.79 -19.38
C HIS A 150 -14.84 4.22 -19.12
N ASP A 151 -15.89 4.38 -18.30
CA ASP A 151 -16.47 5.69 -18.01
C ASP A 151 -15.48 6.56 -17.22
N GLU A 152 -15.44 7.85 -17.54
CA GLU A 152 -14.67 8.82 -16.77
C GLU A 152 -15.25 8.98 -15.36
N GLY A 153 -14.38 9.10 -14.34
CA GLY A 153 -14.81 9.32 -12.96
C GLY A 153 -15.20 8.07 -12.18
N VAL A 154 -15.02 6.87 -12.74
CA VAL A 154 -15.17 5.59 -12.03
C VAL A 154 -14.22 5.50 -10.83
N VAL A 155 -14.72 4.98 -9.71
CA VAL A 155 -13.97 4.75 -8.47
C VAL A 155 -13.81 3.26 -8.22
N LEU A 156 -12.55 2.82 -8.16
CA LEU A 156 -12.18 1.44 -7.96
C LEU A 156 -12.26 1.00 -6.49
N GLY A 157 -12.58 -0.28 -6.28
CA GLY A 157 -12.49 -0.92 -4.97
C GLY A 157 -11.05 -1.18 -4.51
N VAL A 158 -10.88 -2.03 -3.50
CA VAL A 158 -9.55 -2.37 -2.98
C VAL A 158 -8.79 -3.29 -3.95
N GLY A 159 -7.62 -2.84 -4.39
CA GLY A 159 -6.67 -3.62 -5.18
C GLY A 159 -5.38 -3.94 -4.43
N GLY A 160 -4.47 -4.68 -5.09
CA GLY A 160 -3.16 -5.05 -4.54
C GLY A 160 -2.29 -3.84 -4.14
N ALA A 161 -2.38 -2.74 -4.89
CA ALA A 161 -1.72 -1.49 -4.57
C ALA A 161 -2.22 -0.91 -3.23
N SER A 162 -3.54 -0.72 -3.08
CA SER A 162 -4.14 -0.22 -1.84
C SER A 162 -3.79 -1.08 -0.62
N THR A 163 -3.80 -2.42 -0.76
CA THR A 163 -3.42 -3.33 0.32
C THR A 163 -1.92 -3.26 0.63
N THR A 164 -1.07 -3.11 -0.39
CA THR A 164 0.38 -2.94 -0.19
C THR A 164 0.68 -1.66 0.57
N LEU A 165 0.06 -0.54 0.17
CA LEU A 165 0.21 0.73 0.87
C LEU A 165 -0.24 0.61 2.33
N ALA A 166 -1.43 0.06 2.56
CA ALA A 166 -1.94 -0.17 3.91
C ALA A 166 -0.98 -1.02 4.76
N GLY A 167 -0.36 -2.06 4.17
CA GLY A 167 0.59 -2.94 4.85
C GLY A 167 1.92 -2.27 5.22
N ILE A 168 2.40 -1.31 4.40
CA ILE A 168 3.65 -0.58 4.69
C ILE A 168 3.43 0.66 5.56
N THR A 169 2.20 1.14 5.73
CA THR A 169 1.90 2.36 6.48
C THR A 169 2.34 2.27 7.94
N VAL A 170 3.02 3.29 8.45
CA VAL A 170 3.36 3.46 9.88
C VAL A 170 2.09 3.89 10.63
N ARG A 171 1.66 3.09 11.62
CA ARG A 171 0.36 3.25 12.30
C ARG A 171 0.47 3.63 13.78
N THR A 172 1.41 4.51 14.10
CA THR A 172 1.50 5.06 15.47
C THR A 172 0.34 6.03 15.72
N PRO A 173 -0.08 6.24 16.99
CA PRO A 173 -1.06 7.27 17.29
C PRO A 173 -0.59 8.65 16.84
N VAL A 174 -1.41 9.34 16.04
CA VAL A 174 -1.08 10.66 15.45
C VAL A 174 -2.22 11.66 15.63
N GLY A 175 -1.89 12.95 15.59
CA GLY A 175 -2.87 14.03 15.68
C GLY A 175 -3.65 14.21 14.37
N SER A 176 -2.97 14.13 13.23
CA SER A 176 -3.60 14.36 11.92
C SER A 176 -2.97 13.53 10.81
N ALA A 177 -3.81 12.89 10.01
CA ALA A 177 -3.44 12.18 8.80
C ALA A 177 -4.09 12.79 7.55
N LEU A 178 -3.39 12.75 6.43
CA LEU A 178 -3.87 13.11 5.10
C LEU A 178 -3.88 11.88 4.19
N ASP A 179 -5.05 11.54 3.65
CA ASP A 179 -5.21 10.58 2.54
C ASP A 179 -5.34 11.35 1.22
N LEU A 180 -4.26 11.37 0.43
CA LEU A 180 -4.18 12.12 -0.82
C LEU A 180 -4.57 11.22 -2.00
N GLY A 181 -5.63 11.57 -2.72
CA GLY A 181 -6.22 10.71 -3.75
C GLY A 181 -6.98 9.54 -3.12
N THR A 182 -7.93 9.87 -2.24
CA THR A 182 -8.60 8.91 -1.33
C THR A 182 -9.33 7.78 -2.06
N GLY A 183 -9.83 7.99 -3.28
CA GLY A 183 -10.50 6.95 -4.05
C GLY A 183 -11.67 6.32 -3.29
N SER A 184 -11.57 5.02 -2.97
CA SER A 184 -12.57 4.29 -2.17
C SER A 184 -12.54 4.59 -0.67
N GLY A 185 -11.56 5.34 -0.18
CA GLY A 185 -11.42 5.70 1.23
C GLY A 185 -10.74 4.66 2.10
N ILE A 186 -10.10 3.65 1.49
CA ILE A 186 -9.45 2.58 2.24
C ILE A 186 -8.30 3.08 3.13
N GLN A 187 -7.47 4.02 2.68
CA GLN A 187 -6.39 4.54 3.52
C GLN A 187 -6.93 5.47 4.61
N ALA A 188 -7.90 6.33 4.29
CA ALA A 188 -8.64 7.12 5.27
C ALA A 188 -9.27 6.25 6.37
N LEU A 189 -9.84 5.10 6.00
CA LEU A 189 -10.42 4.12 6.94
C LEU A 189 -9.36 3.53 7.88
N HIS A 190 -8.20 3.11 7.35
CA HIS A 190 -7.08 2.67 8.19
C HIS A 190 -6.55 3.79 9.08
N ALA A 191 -6.43 5.02 8.54
CA ALA A 191 -5.97 6.20 9.26
C ALA A 191 -6.89 6.55 10.45
N ALA A 192 -8.21 6.44 10.28
CA ALA A 192 -9.21 6.75 11.31
C ALA A 192 -9.06 5.91 12.60
N LYS A 193 -8.31 4.80 12.56
CA LYS A 193 -8.02 3.96 13.74
C LYS A 193 -6.91 4.50 14.63
N HIS A 194 -6.03 5.35 14.11
CA HIS A 194 -4.84 5.83 14.82
C HIS A 194 -4.60 7.34 14.68
N ALA A 195 -5.36 8.03 13.83
CA ALA A 195 -5.33 9.48 13.72
C ALA A 195 -6.52 10.12 14.46
N THR A 196 -6.26 11.23 15.16
CA THR A 196 -7.33 12.02 15.81
C THR A 196 -8.20 12.73 14.77
N ARG A 197 -7.61 13.17 13.66
CA ARG A 197 -8.29 13.79 12.52
C ARG A 197 -7.77 13.23 11.21
N VAL A 198 -8.68 12.90 10.30
CA VAL A 198 -8.35 12.48 8.93
C VAL A 198 -8.86 13.55 7.97
N THR A 199 -7.98 14.08 7.13
CA THR A 199 -8.34 14.83 5.93
C THR A 199 -8.19 13.90 4.74
N ALA A 200 -9.15 13.88 3.83
CA ALA A 200 -9.07 13.07 2.61
C ALA A 200 -9.36 13.96 1.39
N THR A 201 -8.48 13.89 0.38
CA THR A 201 -8.61 14.73 -0.82
C THR A 201 -8.69 13.89 -2.08
N ASP A 202 -9.42 14.38 -3.07
CA ASP A 202 -9.50 13.79 -4.39
C ASP A 202 -9.88 14.86 -5.42
N LEU A 203 -9.45 14.70 -6.67
CA LEU A 203 -9.91 15.53 -7.77
C LEU A 203 -11.33 15.12 -8.22
N ASN A 204 -11.70 13.86 -7.95
CA ASN A 204 -12.99 13.31 -8.31
C ASN A 204 -14.00 13.48 -7.16
N PRO A 205 -15.02 14.35 -7.28
CA PRO A 205 -16.04 14.49 -6.24
C PRO A 205 -16.81 13.20 -5.96
N ARG A 206 -16.90 12.28 -6.93
CA ARG A 206 -17.48 10.94 -6.74
C ARG A 206 -16.66 10.09 -5.76
N ALA A 207 -15.32 10.19 -5.81
CA ALA A 207 -14.42 9.48 -4.90
C ALA A 207 -14.53 9.99 -3.47
N LEU A 208 -14.65 11.31 -3.28
CA LEU A 208 -14.93 11.89 -1.96
C LEU A 208 -16.25 11.35 -1.39
N HIS A 209 -17.29 11.30 -2.22
CA HIS A 209 -18.58 10.76 -1.81
C HIS A 209 -18.52 9.27 -1.46
N ILE A 210 -17.83 8.45 -2.27
CA ILE A 210 -17.61 7.03 -1.97
C ILE A 210 -16.78 6.85 -0.70
N THR A 211 -15.75 7.67 -0.47
CA THR A 211 -14.97 7.67 0.78
C THR A 211 -15.89 7.92 1.98
N ALA A 212 -16.82 8.87 1.89
CA ALA A 212 -17.82 9.11 2.94
C ALA A 212 -18.68 7.87 3.21
N LEU A 213 -19.16 7.21 2.16
CA LEU A 213 -19.96 5.98 2.25
C LEU A 213 -19.18 4.82 2.87
N THR A 214 -17.92 4.63 2.49
CA THR A 214 -17.01 3.61 3.05
C THR A 214 -16.81 3.82 4.55
N LEU A 215 -16.50 5.06 4.97
CA LEU A 215 -16.31 5.39 6.39
C LEU A 215 -17.60 5.16 7.19
N ALA A 216 -18.73 5.65 6.69
CA ALA A 216 -20.03 5.50 7.34
C ALA A 216 -20.45 4.02 7.47
N LEU A 217 -20.36 3.25 6.38
CA LEU A 217 -20.74 1.84 6.37
C LEU A 217 -19.80 0.97 7.21
N SER A 218 -18.53 1.36 7.34
CA SER A 218 -17.57 0.68 8.23
C SER A 218 -17.69 1.10 9.70
N GLY A 219 -18.49 2.12 10.01
CA GLY A 219 -18.65 2.66 11.37
C GLY A 219 -17.44 3.48 11.84
N ALA A 220 -16.68 4.05 10.90
CA ALA A 220 -15.54 4.91 11.18
C ALA A 220 -15.97 6.39 11.32
N PRO A 221 -15.22 7.21 12.07
CA PRO A 221 -15.42 8.66 12.07
C PRO A 221 -15.35 9.25 10.66
N ALA A 222 -16.17 10.29 10.41
CA ALA A 222 -16.12 11.02 9.15
C ALA A 222 -14.78 11.75 8.99
N ALA A 223 -14.24 11.76 7.76
CA ALA A 223 -13.07 12.56 7.41
C ALA A 223 -13.47 13.97 6.94
N ASP A 224 -12.52 14.90 6.98
CA ASP A 224 -12.62 16.20 6.32
C ASP A 224 -12.32 16.03 4.83
N LEU A 225 -13.38 16.05 4.00
CA LEU A 225 -13.32 15.77 2.57
C LEU A 225 -13.12 17.05 1.76
N ARG A 226 -12.09 17.10 0.91
CA ARG A 226 -11.79 18.30 0.12
C ARG A 226 -11.47 17.97 -1.35
N GLU A 227 -12.12 18.68 -2.26
CA GLU A 227 -11.91 18.53 -3.70
C GLU A 227 -10.71 19.35 -4.18
N GLY A 228 -9.82 18.72 -4.95
CA GLY A 228 -8.79 19.40 -5.73
C GLY A 228 -7.57 18.55 -6.02
N SER A 229 -6.62 19.11 -6.77
CA SER A 229 -5.43 18.39 -7.23
C SER A 229 -4.33 18.41 -6.17
N LEU A 230 -3.74 17.25 -5.90
CA LEU A 230 -2.59 17.14 -4.99
C LEU A 230 -2.82 17.95 -3.69
N PHE A 231 -1.90 18.86 -3.37
CA PHE A 231 -1.97 19.68 -2.16
C PHE A 231 -2.72 21.01 -2.34
N GLU A 232 -3.34 21.30 -3.50
CA GLU A 232 -4.15 22.51 -3.69
C GLU A 232 -5.24 22.71 -2.60
N PRO A 233 -5.94 21.67 -2.12
CA PRO A 233 -6.95 21.81 -1.06
C PRO A 233 -6.37 21.93 0.36
N VAL A 234 -5.05 21.84 0.50
CA VAL A 234 -4.33 21.90 1.76
C VAL A 234 -3.72 23.29 1.89
N ARG A 235 -4.01 23.97 3.01
CA ARG A 235 -3.45 25.30 3.25
C ARG A 235 -1.94 25.19 3.41
N GLU A 236 -1.21 26.22 2.99
CA GLU A 236 0.26 26.21 3.06
C GLU A 236 0.80 25.98 4.49
N ASP A 237 0.09 26.47 5.51
CA ASP A 237 0.43 26.33 6.92
C ASP A 237 -0.06 25.02 7.56
N GLU A 238 -0.86 24.23 6.84
CA GLU A 238 -1.39 22.97 7.34
C GLU A 238 -0.39 21.83 7.14
N THR A 239 -0.07 21.15 8.24
CA THR A 239 0.90 20.07 8.29
C THR A 239 0.34 18.82 8.97
N TYR A 240 0.84 17.66 8.57
CA TYR A 240 0.35 16.35 8.98
C TYR A 240 1.46 15.51 9.61
N ASP A 241 1.05 14.61 10.51
CA ASP A 241 1.94 13.62 11.12
C ASP A 241 2.06 12.38 10.21
N LEU A 242 1.03 12.12 9.41
CA LEU A 242 0.99 11.05 8.43
C LEU A 242 0.39 11.56 7.11
N ILE A 243 1.07 11.32 6.00
CA ILE A 243 0.54 11.52 4.64
C ILE A 243 0.63 10.17 3.93
N VAL A 244 -0.48 9.70 3.36
CA VAL A 244 -0.51 8.48 2.55
C VAL A 244 -1.10 8.80 1.19
N SER A 245 -0.57 8.17 0.14
CA SER A 245 -1.13 8.27 -1.19
C SER A 245 -0.87 7.01 -2.00
N ASN A 246 -1.91 6.54 -2.67
CA ASN A 246 -1.80 5.62 -3.80
C ASN A 246 -2.11 6.43 -5.08
N PRO A 247 -1.19 7.29 -5.54
CA PRO A 247 -1.47 8.22 -6.62
C PRO A 247 -1.68 7.47 -7.94
N PRO A 248 -2.24 8.11 -8.97
CA PRO A 248 -2.25 7.58 -10.33
C PRO A 248 -0.82 7.59 -10.90
N PHE A 249 0.04 6.67 -10.45
CA PHE A 249 1.47 6.66 -10.78
C PHE A 249 1.81 6.02 -12.14
N VAL A 250 0.82 5.70 -12.98
CA VAL A 250 1.06 5.10 -14.29
C VAL A 250 1.64 6.14 -15.24
N ILE A 251 2.76 5.78 -15.87
CA ILE A 251 3.51 6.61 -16.79
C ILE A 251 3.01 6.31 -18.20
N SER A 252 1.89 6.93 -18.57
CA SER A 252 1.24 6.75 -19.88
C SER A 252 1.44 7.96 -20.79
N PRO A 253 1.34 7.79 -22.12
CA PRO A 253 1.16 8.91 -23.05
C PRO A 253 -0.17 9.61 -22.78
N GLY A 254 -0.10 10.86 -22.28
CA GLY A 254 -1.29 11.63 -21.91
C GLY A 254 -2.00 11.13 -20.65
N ALA A 255 -3.21 11.65 -20.43
CA ALA A 255 -4.00 11.48 -19.21
C ALA A 255 -5.40 10.90 -19.51
N ARG A 256 -5.47 9.66 -20.03
CA ARG A 256 -6.72 9.08 -20.52
C ARG A 256 -7.61 8.57 -19.38
N LEU A 257 -7.00 7.99 -18.34
CA LEU A 257 -7.69 7.33 -17.24
C LEU A 257 -7.29 7.98 -15.91
N THR A 258 -8.14 8.86 -15.39
CA THR A 258 -7.88 9.69 -14.20
C THR A 258 -7.47 8.90 -12.96
N TYR A 259 -7.95 7.66 -12.81
CA TYR A 259 -7.66 6.82 -11.63
C TYR A 259 -6.25 6.22 -11.62
N ARG A 260 -5.52 6.22 -12.75
CA ARG A 260 -4.18 5.60 -12.85
C ARG A 260 -3.15 6.41 -13.62
N ASP A 261 -3.54 7.18 -14.62
CA ASP A 261 -2.62 7.94 -15.48
C ASP A 261 -2.20 9.22 -14.77
N GLY A 262 -0.90 9.45 -14.61
CA GLY A 262 -0.40 10.53 -13.75
C GLY A 262 -0.64 11.95 -14.24
N GLY A 263 -1.12 12.12 -15.47
CA GLY A 263 -1.50 13.40 -16.07
C GLY A 263 -0.36 14.40 -16.29
N MET A 264 0.81 14.13 -15.74
CA MET A 264 2.05 14.87 -15.90
C MET A 264 3.02 14.08 -16.78
N GLY A 265 4.03 14.77 -17.33
CA GLY A 265 5.02 14.10 -18.17
C GLY A 265 5.86 13.11 -17.38
N GLY A 266 5.91 11.85 -17.80
CA GLY A 266 6.80 10.87 -17.19
C GLY A 266 6.41 10.56 -15.74
N ASP A 267 7.36 10.67 -14.83
CA ASP A 267 7.16 10.47 -13.38
C ASP A 267 7.19 11.78 -12.58
N ASP A 268 6.92 12.91 -13.24
CA ASP A 268 6.88 14.23 -12.59
C ASP A 268 5.78 14.32 -11.52
N LEU A 269 4.70 13.55 -11.63
CA LEU A 269 3.66 13.44 -10.59
C LEU A 269 4.27 12.91 -9.28
N CYS A 270 4.96 11.77 -9.34
CA CYS A 270 5.60 11.16 -8.17
C CYS A 270 6.68 12.09 -7.59
N ARG A 271 7.46 12.77 -8.44
CA ARG A 271 8.46 13.76 -7.99
C ARG A 271 7.80 14.91 -7.23
N THR A 272 6.75 15.50 -7.80
CA THR A 272 6.02 16.64 -7.21
C THR A 272 5.40 16.22 -5.87
N LEU A 273 4.78 15.04 -5.82
CA LEU A 273 4.22 14.47 -4.61
C LEU A 273 5.26 14.32 -3.50
N VAL A 274 6.43 13.76 -3.80
CA VAL A 274 7.53 13.59 -2.84
C VAL A 274 8.01 14.94 -2.29
N GLN A 275 8.17 15.92 -3.17
CA GLN A 275 8.67 17.25 -2.81
C GLN A 275 7.66 18.01 -1.92
N GLU A 276 6.40 18.11 -2.37
CA GLU A 276 5.36 18.84 -1.64
C GLU A 276 4.99 18.15 -0.33
N ALA A 277 4.97 16.81 -0.30
CA ALA A 277 4.70 16.08 0.94
C ALA A 277 5.73 16.39 2.03
N GLY A 278 7.01 16.45 1.70
CA GLY A 278 8.05 16.77 2.68
C GLY A 278 7.87 18.15 3.31
N GLU A 279 7.33 19.12 2.56
CA GLU A 279 7.01 20.46 3.08
C GLU A 279 5.79 20.45 4.02
N ARG A 280 4.83 19.55 3.79
CA ARG A 280 3.58 19.40 4.56
C ARG A 280 3.68 18.42 5.73
N LEU A 281 4.85 17.83 5.99
CA LEU A 281 5.07 16.99 7.17
C LEU A 281 5.42 17.82 8.41
N ARG A 282 4.82 17.45 9.55
CA ARG A 282 5.35 17.83 10.87
C ARG A 282 6.67 17.12 11.15
N GLU A 283 7.47 17.69 12.04
CA GLU A 283 8.68 17.03 12.54
C GLU A 283 8.36 15.64 13.11
N GLY A 284 9.13 14.64 12.71
CA GLY A 284 8.91 13.22 13.02
C GLY A 284 7.80 12.55 12.18
N GLY A 285 7.02 13.31 11.40
CA GLY A 285 5.93 12.80 10.59
C GLY A 285 6.42 11.99 9.38
N PHE A 286 5.56 11.09 8.90
CA PHE A 286 5.83 10.17 7.80
C PHE A 286 4.96 10.49 6.57
N ALA A 287 5.55 10.39 5.38
CA ALA A 287 4.79 10.35 4.13
C ALA A 287 5.09 9.07 3.36
N GLN A 288 4.06 8.35 2.91
CA GLN A 288 4.21 7.02 2.33
C GLN A 288 3.38 6.86 1.06
N PHE A 289 4.07 6.49 -0.02
CA PHE A 289 3.51 6.45 -1.35
C PHE A 289 3.88 5.18 -2.09
N LEU A 290 2.96 4.71 -2.94
CA LEU A 290 3.34 3.86 -4.06
C LEU A 290 3.74 4.73 -5.25
N ALA A 291 4.75 4.29 -5.99
CA ALA A 291 5.27 5.06 -7.10
C ALA A 291 5.89 4.17 -8.16
N ASN A 292 5.82 4.67 -9.40
CA ASN A 292 6.67 4.23 -10.50
C ASN A 292 7.65 5.34 -10.87
N TRP A 293 8.80 4.95 -11.40
CA TRP A 293 9.81 5.89 -11.88
C TRP A 293 10.56 5.36 -13.10
N GLN A 294 11.00 6.27 -13.96
CA GLN A 294 11.71 5.95 -15.19
C GLN A 294 13.20 5.68 -14.92
N HIS A 295 13.73 4.63 -15.55
CA HIS A 295 15.17 4.44 -15.74
C HIS A 295 15.55 5.05 -17.10
N VAL A 296 16.20 6.21 -17.04
CA VAL A 296 16.57 7.00 -18.22
C VAL A 296 17.99 6.67 -18.65
N GLU A 297 18.22 6.50 -19.95
CA GLU A 297 19.55 6.23 -20.49
C GLU A 297 20.53 7.37 -20.16
N GLY A 298 21.66 7.01 -19.57
CA GLY A 298 22.71 7.96 -19.19
C GLY A 298 22.54 8.59 -17.80
N GLU A 299 21.49 8.21 -17.06
CA GLU A 299 21.26 8.63 -15.67
C GLU A 299 21.36 7.42 -14.73
N ASP A 300 21.96 7.62 -13.56
CA ASP A 300 21.83 6.67 -12.45
C ASP A 300 20.46 6.88 -11.79
N TRP A 301 19.63 5.84 -11.80
CA TRP A 301 18.25 5.95 -11.32
C TRP A 301 18.20 6.23 -9.81
N GLN A 302 19.17 5.74 -9.04
CA GLN A 302 19.22 6.00 -7.62
C GLN A 302 19.51 7.47 -7.34
N ASP A 303 20.50 8.06 -8.01
CA ASP A 303 20.83 9.48 -7.87
C ASP A 303 19.69 10.39 -8.30
N ARG A 304 18.97 10.00 -9.36
CA ARG A 304 17.77 10.69 -9.80
C ARG A 304 16.67 10.69 -8.73
N LEU A 305 16.40 9.55 -8.08
CA LEU A 305 15.42 9.49 -7.00
C LEU A 305 15.88 10.21 -5.73
N ARG A 306 17.19 10.16 -5.41
CA ARG A 306 17.76 10.96 -4.32
C ARG A 306 17.48 12.45 -4.51
N SER A 307 17.53 12.94 -5.74
CA SER A 307 17.25 14.35 -6.06
C SER A 307 15.81 14.78 -5.81
N TRP A 308 14.86 13.84 -5.70
CA TRP A 308 13.46 14.14 -5.41
C TRP A 308 13.24 14.49 -3.94
N VAL A 309 14.09 13.96 -3.05
CA VAL A 309 13.90 14.07 -1.60
C VAL A 309 14.13 15.53 -1.16
N PRO A 310 13.11 16.19 -0.57
CA PRO A 310 13.25 17.57 -0.12
C PRO A 310 14.20 17.68 1.09
N ARG A 311 14.76 18.87 1.28
CA ARG A 311 15.68 19.14 2.41
C ARG A 311 14.99 18.88 3.76
N GLY A 312 15.75 18.35 4.72
CA GLY A 312 15.25 18.06 6.07
C GLY A 312 14.37 16.82 6.15
N CYS A 313 14.28 16.01 5.09
CA CYS A 313 13.62 14.72 5.09
C CYS A 313 14.63 13.58 4.90
N ASP A 314 14.54 12.56 5.75
CA ASP A 314 15.12 11.26 5.46
C ASP A 314 14.18 10.50 4.53
N ALA A 315 14.71 9.57 3.73
CA ALA A 315 13.92 8.78 2.81
C ALA A 315 14.41 7.34 2.70
N TRP A 316 13.44 6.43 2.55
CA TRP A 316 13.67 5.04 2.18
C TRP A 316 12.83 4.69 0.95
N ILE A 317 13.53 4.52 -0.17
CA ILE A 317 12.96 4.27 -1.49
C ILE A 317 13.33 2.85 -1.91
N VAL A 318 12.32 2.01 -2.12
CA VAL A 318 12.50 0.58 -2.38
C VAL A 318 11.87 0.22 -3.72
N GLN A 319 12.71 -0.15 -4.69
CA GLN A 319 12.28 -0.76 -5.95
C GLN A 319 11.95 -2.24 -5.72
N ARG A 320 10.71 -2.65 -5.95
CA ARG A 320 10.27 -4.06 -5.81
C ARG A 320 10.30 -4.81 -7.13
N GLU A 321 10.11 -4.10 -8.23
CA GLU A 321 10.06 -4.68 -9.56
C GLU A 321 10.60 -3.68 -10.58
N VAL A 322 11.16 -4.20 -11.67
CA VAL A 322 11.55 -3.42 -12.84
C VAL A 322 11.01 -4.14 -14.07
N GLN A 323 10.40 -3.38 -14.98
CA GLN A 323 9.95 -3.89 -16.27
C GLN A 323 10.58 -3.06 -17.38
N ASP A 324 10.93 -3.70 -18.49
CA ASP A 324 11.28 -2.96 -19.69
C ASP A 324 10.05 -2.21 -20.25
N VAL A 325 10.28 -1.24 -21.13
CA VAL A 325 9.20 -0.40 -21.69
C VAL A 325 8.14 -1.18 -22.46
N THR A 326 8.49 -2.33 -23.05
CA THR A 326 7.54 -3.18 -23.79
C THR A 326 6.61 -3.90 -22.83
N GLN A 327 7.17 -4.54 -21.81
CA GLN A 327 6.41 -5.20 -20.73
C GLN A 327 5.51 -4.21 -20.00
N TYR A 328 6.03 -3.02 -19.69
CA TYR A 328 5.28 -1.96 -19.01
C TYR A 328 4.08 -1.51 -19.83
N ALA A 329 4.27 -1.19 -21.12
CA ALA A 329 3.17 -0.77 -22.00
C ALA A 329 2.13 -1.89 -22.15
N GLU A 330 2.56 -3.15 -22.34
CA GLU A 330 1.67 -4.30 -22.46
C GLU A 330 0.81 -4.52 -21.22
N LEU A 331 1.40 -4.37 -20.03
CA LEU A 331 0.68 -4.48 -18.75
C LEU A 331 -0.49 -3.48 -18.70
N TRP A 332 -0.23 -2.20 -18.97
CA TRP A 332 -1.23 -1.15 -18.81
C TRP A 332 -2.25 -1.09 -19.95
N LEU A 333 -1.87 -1.46 -21.17
CA LEU A 333 -2.81 -1.67 -22.28
C LEU A 333 -3.73 -2.86 -21.99
N ARG A 334 -3.21 -3.94 -21.37
CA ARG A 334 -4.04 -5.07 -20.95
C ARG A 334 -5.01 -4.69 -19.83
N ASP A 335 -4.53 -3.97 -18.82
CA ASP A 335 -5.33 -3.47 -17.70
C ASP A 335 -6.50 -2.58 -18.18
N ALA A 336 -6.26 -1.75 -19.19
CA ALA A 336 -7.30 -0.92 -19.79
C ALA A 336 -8.23 -1.68 -20.75
N GLY A 337 -8.06 -2.99 -20.93
CA GLY A 337 -8.84 -3.77 -21.90
C GLY A 337 -8.51 -3.49 -23.37
N ASP A 338 -7.51 -2.64 -23.66
CA ASP A 338 -7.14 -2.22 -25.02
C ASP A 338 -6.75 -3.43 -25.89
N HIS A 339 -6.24 -4.50 -25.30
CA HIS A 339 -5.95 -5.76 -26.00
C HIS A 339 -7.17 -6.46 -26.61
N ARG A 340 -8.39 -6.04 -26.24
CA ARG A 340 -9.67 -6.56 -26.77
C ARG A 340 -10.26 -5.69 -27.86
N SER A 341 -9.71 -4.50 -28.10
CA SER A 341 -10.18 -3.60 -29.15
C SER A 341 -9.72 -4.07 -30.54
N ASP A 342 -9.99 -3.27 -31.56
CA ASP A 342 -9.50 -3.55 -32.91
C ASP A 342 -7.96 -3.69 -32.92
N PRO A 343 -7.39 -4.73 -33.58
CA PRO A 343 -5.94 -4.93 -33.59
C PRO A 343 -5.12 -3.78 -34.17
N ALA A 344 -5.66 -2.97 -35.08
CA ALA A 344 -4.95 -1.81 -35.59
C ALA A 344 -4.92 -0.67 -34.56
N GLU A 345 -6.01 -0.47 -33.82
CA GLU A 345 -6.08 0.49 -32.72
C GLU A 345 -5.12 0.12 -31.58
N TYR A 346 -5.09 -1.16 -31.17
CA TYR A 346 -4.14 -1.64 -30.17
C TYR A 346 -2.69 -1.36 -30.59
N ARG A 347 -2.32 -1.68 -31.84
CA ARG A 347 -0.98 -1.41 -32.37
C ARG A 347 -0.63 0.08 -32.35
N ALA A 348 -1.54 0.94 -32.80
CA ALA A 348 -1.30 2.38 -32.81
C ALA A 348 -1.12 2.94 -31.39
N ARG A 349 -1.89 2.44 -30.41
CA ARG A 349 -1.71 2.82 -29.01
C ARG A 349 -0.38 2.33 -28.47
N TYR A 350 0.00 1.08 -28.74
CA TYR A 350 1.27 0.54 -28.30
C TYR A 350 2.46 1.33 -28.90
N ASP A 351 2.40 1.64 -30.19
CA ASP A 351 3.41 2.47 -30.87
C ASP A 351 3.57 3.84 -30.18
N ALA A 352 2.47 4.50 -29.84
CA ALA A 352 2.49 5.78 -29.12
C ALA A 352 3.12 5.69 -27.72
N TRP A 353 2.98 4.56 -27.01
CA TRP A 353 3.69 4.33 -25.75
C TRP A 353 5.20 4.20 -25.96
N LEU A 354 5.60 3.45 -26.98
CA LEU A 354 7.02 3.25 -27.28
C LEU A 354 7.69 4.55 -27.78
N ASP A 355 7.00 5.33 -28.61
CA ASP A 355 7.47 6.64 -29.08
C ASP A 355 7.73 7.61 -27.92
N GLU A 356 6.82 7.68 -26.93
CA GLU A 356 6.98 8.54 -25.74
C GLU A 356 8.17 8.10 -24.89
N PHE A 357 8.36 6.79 -24.70
CA PHE A 357 9.53 6.27 -23.98
C PHE A 357 10.84 6.50 -24.74
N GLU A 358 10.85 6.31 -26.06
CA GLU A 358 12.00 6.57 -26.91
C GLU A 358 12.39 8.06 -26.88
N ALA A 359 11.41 8.96 -27.01
CA ALA A 359 11.62 10.41 -26.94
C ALA A 359 12.26 10.86 -25.62
N ARG A 360 11.96 10.14 -24.53
CA ARG A 360 12.52 10.37 -23.18
C ARG A 360 13.74 9.50 -22.86
N LYS A 361 14.17 8.64 -23.78
CA LYS A 361 15.25 7.65 -23.60
C LYS A 361 15.05 6.73 -22.40
N VAL A 362 13.81 6.37 -22.12
CA VAL A 362 13.46 5.45 -21.01
C VAL A 362 13.74 4.01 -21.46
N ARG A 363 14.47 3.27 -20.63
CA ARG A 363 14.79 1.85 -20.90
C ARG A 363 13.91 0.88 -20.13
N SER A 364 13.54 1.27 -18.91
CA SER A 364 12.73 0.49 -18.00
C SER A 364 11.98 1.39 -17.03
N VAL A 365 10.98 0.83 -16.37
CA VAL A 365 10.21 1.50 -15.32
C VAL A 365 10.34 0.67 -14.04
N GLY A 366 10.78 1.31 -12.97
CA GLY A 366 10.80 0.75 -11.63
C GLY A 366 9.45 0.93 -10.94
N PHE A 367 9.06 -0.05 -10.13
CA PHE A 367 7.86 -0.04 -9.31
C PHE A 367 8.27 -0.21 -7.86
N GLY A 368 7.63 0.54 -6.96
CA GLY A 368 7.96 0.39 -5.56
C GLY A 368 7.19 1.33 -4.65
N TRP A 369 7.81 1.61 -3.51
CA TRP A 369 7.28 2.56 -2.55
C TRP A 369 8.36 3.54 -2.09
N ILE A 370 7.89 4.69 -1.65
CA ILE A 370 8.69 5.76 -1.09
C ILE A 370 8.15 6.04 0.31
N THR A 371 9.03 5.99 1.31
CA THR A 371 8.74 6.54 2.64
C THR A 371 9.65 7.74 2.88
N LEU A 372 9.04 8.86 3.25
CA LEU A 372 9.73 10.04 3.77
C LEU A 372 9.49 10.15 5.28
N ARG A 373 10.47 10.68 6.00
CA ARG A 373 10.30 11.17 7.36
C ARG A 373 10.90 12.56 7.49
N ARG A 374 10.14 13.51 8.01
CA ARG A 374 10.65 14.86 8.31
C ARG A 374 11.54 14.81 9.55
N SER A 375 12.84 14.64 9.35
CA SER A 375 13.83 14.51 10.43
C SER A 375 14.41 15.83 10.89
N GLY A 376 14.32 16.90 10.09
CA GLY A 376 14.99 18.18 10.35
C GLY A 376 16.52 18.09 10.25
N ALA A 377 17.07 16.94 9.83
CA ALA A 377 18.50 16.72 9.74
C ALA A 377 19.13 17.60 8.66
N THR A 378 20.28 18.20 8.98
CA THR A 378 21.08 18.98 8.01
C THR A 378 21.67 18.11 6.91
N ALA A 379 22.00 16.86 7.24
CA ALA A 379 22.41 15.81 6.32
C ALA A 379 21.36 14.68 6.35
N PRO A 380 20.44 14.63 5.37
CA PRO A 380 19.41 13.59 5.32
C PRO A 380 20.01 12.24 4.98
N SER A 381 19.45 11.18 5.57
CA SER A 381 19.71 9.79 5.16
C SER A 381 18.75 9.42 4.04
N ILE A 382 19.29 9.09 2.86
CA ILE A 382 18.49 8.72 1.69
C ILE A 382 18.94 7.36 1.19
N THR A 383 18.18 6.33 1.56
CA THR A 383 18.40 4.95 1.11
C THR A 383 17.55 4.70 -0.12
N VAL A 384 18.21 4.39 -1.24
CA VAL A 384 17.56 3.99 -2.49
C VAL A 384 18.09 2.61 -2.87
N GLU A 385 17.22 1.61 -2.88
CA GLU A 385 17.63 0.22 -3.09
C GLU A 385 16.66 -0.56 -3.97
N GLU A 386 17.16 -1.65 -4.53
CA GLU A 386 16.35 -2.67 -5.20
C GLU A 386 16.16 -3.87 -4.25
N TRP A 387 14.91 -4.30 -4.10
CA TRP A 387 14.53 -5.41 -3.23
C TRP A 387 13.43 -6.27 -3.89
N PRO A 388 13.77 -7.12 -4.87
CA PRO A 388 12.81 -7.96 -5.58
C PRO A 388 12.40 -9.21 -4.78
N HIS A 389 12.88 -9.32 -3.55
CA HIS A 389 12.68 -10.49 -2.69
C HIS A 389 11.35 -10.43 -1.93
N PRO A 390 10.83 -11.58 -1.46
CA PRO A 390 9.67 -11.63 -0.58
C PRO A 390 9.90 -10.85 0.71
N VAL A 391 8.84 -10.22 1.21
CA VAL A 391 8.81 -9.49 2.49
C VAL A 391 7.67 -10.05 3.35
N GLU A 392 7.77 -9.92 4.67
CA GLU A 392 6.68 -10.20 5.60
C GLU A 392 5.81 -8.95 5.75
N GLN A 393 4.51 -9.09 5.50
CA GLN A 393 3.53 -8.03 5.75
C GLN A 393 2.80 -8.30 7.08
N PRO A 394 2.41 -7.26 7.83
CA PRO A 394 2.60 -5.83 7.55
C PRO A 394 4.03 -5.33 7.83
N LEU A 395 4.46 -4.29 7.12
CA LEU A 395 5.79 -3.67 7.20
C LEU A 395 5.83 -2.34 7.99
N GLY A 396 4.70 -1.79 8.41
CA GLY A 396 4.65 -0.48 9.11
C GLY A 396 5.65 -0.32 10.26
N ASP A 397 5.76 -1.33 11.13
CA ASP A 397 6.75 -1.31 12.24
C ASP A 397 8.19 -1.46 11.75
N THR A 398 8.42 -2.24 10.70
CA THR A 398 9.76 -2.37 10.08
C THR A 398 10.22 -1.03 9.50
N VAL A 399 9.30 -0.31 8.84
CA VAL A 399 9.56 1.03 8.30
C VAL A 399 9.90 2.00 9.42
N ARG A 400 9.06 2.09 10.46
CA ARG A 400 9.32 2.96 11.62
C ARG A 400 10.69 2.66 12.25
N ALA A 401 10.96 1.39 12.53
CA ALA A 401 12.21 0.96 13.18
C ALA A 401 13.44 1.30 12.32
N HIS A 402 13.34 1.28 10.97
CA HIS A 402 14.44 1.72 10.11
C HIS A 402 14.84 3.17 10.39
N PHE A 403 13.86 4.06 10.45
CA PHE A 403 14.11 5.48 10.71
C PHE A 403 14.58 5.77 12.14
N GLU A 404 14.12 4.99 13.13
CA GLU A 404 14.63 5.04 14.51
C GLU A 404 16.12 4.63 14.58
N ARG A 405 16.52 3.59 13.84
CA ARG A 405 17.93 3.15 13.76
C ARG A 405 18.81 4.20 13.07
N LEU A 406 18.30 4.88 12.05
CA LEU A 406 19.01 6.01 11.43
C LEU A 406 19.25 7.17 12.43
N ASP A 407 18.28 7.48 13.30
CA ASP A 407 18.49 8.50 14.33
C ASP A 407 19.55 8.07 15.35
N TYR A 408 19.49 6.81 15.79
CA TYR A 408 20.49 6.25 16.68
C TYR A 408 21.89 6.36 16.07
N LEU A 409 22.06 5.90 14.82
CA LEU A 409 23.35 5.93 14.13
C LEU A 409 23.86 7.36 13.88
N ARG A 410 22.97 8.32 13.65
CA ARG A 410 23.33 9.74 13.51
C ARG A 410 23.87 10.34 14.81
N ALA A 411 23.36 9.89 15.95
CA ALA A 411 23.75 10.38 17.27
C ALA A 411 24.97 9.68 17.88
N HIS A 412 25.43 8.55 17.29
CA HIS A 412 26.50 7.72 17.86
C HIS A 412 27.70 7.59 16.91
N ASP A 413 28.83 8.17 17.32
CA ASP A 413 30.12 7.97 16.65
C ASP A 413 30.71 6.58 16.95
N ASP A 414 31.89 6.27 16.40
CA ASP A 414 32.54 4.96 16.60
C ASP A 414 32.76 4.62 18.09
N ALA A 415 33.17 5.61 18.89
CA ALA A 415 33.42 5.41 20.30
C ALA A 415 32.12 5.12 21.06
N ALA A 416 31.05 5.85 20.75
CA ALA A 416 29.73 5.64 21.31
C ALA A 416 29.15 4.27 20.91
N LEU A 417 29.35 3.83 19.66
CA LEU A 417 28.96 2.49 19.21
C LEU A 417 29.71 1.39 19.96
N LEU A 418 31.01 1.55 20.20
CA LEU A 418 31.81 0.59 20.97
C LEU A 418 31.42 0.55 22.45
N ALA A 419 30.96 1.67 23.02
CA ALA A 419 30.43 1.73 24.38
C ALA A 419 28.99 1.19 24.48
N GLY A 420 28.25 1.20 23.37
CA GLY A 420 26.85 0.79 23.28
C GLY A 420 26.62 -0.70 23.51
N HIS A 421 25.39 -1.04 23.89
CA HIS A 421 24.92 -2.41 24.09
C HIS A 421 23.93 -2.75 22.98
N PHE A 422 24.03 -3.97 22.44
CA PHE A 422 23.20 -4.41 21.32
C PHE A 422 22.61 -5.78 21.59
N ARG A 423 21.40 -5.97 21.08
CA ARG A 423 20.73 -7.26 20.99
C ARG A 423 20.63 -7.69 19.54
N LEU A 424 20.83 -8.98 19.29
CA LEU A 424 20.45 -9.59 18.03
C LEU A 424 18.93 -9.49 17.87
N ALA A 425 18.47 -9.04 16.72
CA ALA A 425 17.04 -8.99 16.42
C ALA A 425 16.43 -10.40 16.46
N ASP A 426 15.17 -10.49 16.88
CA ASP A 426 14.45 -11.76 16.95
C ASP A 426 14.38 -12.44 15.57
N GLU A 427 14.42 -13.78 15.58
CA GLU A 427 14.29 -14.63 14.38
C GLU A 427 15.34 -14.37 13.29
N VAL A 428 16.51 -13.88 13.67
CA VAL A 428 17.71 -13.94 12.84
C VAL A 428 18.30 -15.36 12.89
N VAL A 429 18.50 -15.96 11.73
CA VAL A 429 19.17 -17.25 11.57
C VAL A 429 20.54 -17.08 10.91
N GLN A 430 21.49 -17.93 11.29
CA GLN A 430 22.80 -17.98 10.68
C GLN A 430 22.88 -19.18 9.73
N GLU A 431 23.24 -18.92 8.47
CA GLU A 431 23.55 -19.93 7.47
C GLU A 431 25.06 -19.96 7.24
N GLN A 432 25.65 -21.15 7.27
CA GLN A 432 27.07 -21.36 6.99
C GLN A 432 27.21 -22.25 5.76
N VAL A 433 28.06 -21.82 4.81
CA VAL A 433 28.41 -22.59 3.62
C VAL A 433 29.91 -22.81 3.62
N GLY A 434 30.33 -24.08 3.51
CA GLY A 434 31.73 -24.47 3.46
C GLY A 434 31.90 -25.96 3.16
N LEU A 435 33.12 -26.37 2.84
CA LEU A 435 33.45 -27.77 2.61
C LEU A 435 33.29 -28.58 3.92
N PRO A 436 32.70 -29.79 3.88
CA PRO A 436 32.65 -30.66 5.05
C PRO A 436 34.04 -30.93 5.64
N GLY A 437 34.24 -30.58 6.90
CA GLY A 437 35.51 -30.77 7.61
C GLY A 437 36.51 -29.62 7.50
N ALA A 438 36.15 -28.50 6.85
CA ALA A 438 36.94 -27.27 6.92
C ALA A 438 36.86 -26.64 8.33
N GLU A 439 37.96 -26.01 8.77
CA GLU A 439 38.06 -25.34 10.07
C GLU A 439 37.18 -24.09 10.13
N ASP A 440 37.09 -23.36 9.01
CA ASP A 440 36.25 -22.16 8.86
C ASP A 440 35.28 -22.30 7.67
N PRO A 441 34.05 -21.75 7.76
CA PRO A 441 33.12 -21.69 6.64
C PRO A 441 33.61 -20.69 5.57
N GLU A 442 33.34 -20.98 4.30
CA GLU A 442 33.64 -20.05 3.19
C GLU A 442 32.76 -18.80 3.26
N HIS A 443 31.50 -18.97 3.64
CA HIS A 443 30.52 -17.90 3.78
C HIS A 443 29.69 -18.07 5.06
N VAL A 444 29.50 -16.96 5.79
CA VAL A 444 28.50 -16.84 6.85
C VAL A 444 27.48 -15.79 6.45
N VAL A 445 26.21 -16.13 6.55
CA VAL A 445 25.09 -15.25 6.20
C VAL A 445 24.16 -15.16 7.39
N LEU A 446 23.83 -13.94 7.80
CA LEU A 446 22.74 -13.68 8.73
C LEU A 446 21.47 -13.41 7.91
N ARG A 447 20.37 -14.06 8.26
CA ARG A 447 19.08 -13.91 7.57
C ARG A 447 17.97 -13.59 8.55
N GLN A 448 17.24 -12.51 8.31
CA GLN A 448 16.00 -12.20 9.00
C GLN A 448 14.87 -13.01 8.37
N ASN A 449 14.00 -13.59 9.20
CA ASN A 449 12.74 -14.18 8.72
C ASN A 449 11.56 -13.21 8.78
N ARG A 450 11.75 -12.06 9.45
CA ARG A 450 10.76 -11.01 9.62
C ARG A 450 11.00 -9.77 8.77
N GLY A 451 9.97 -8.94 8.63
CA GLY A 451 10.02 -7.64 7.94
C GLY A 451 10.52 -7.75 6.50
N MET A 452 11.61 -7.05 6.18
CA MET A 452 12.22 -7.09 4.84
C MET A 452 12.88 -8.43 4.48
N ARG A 453 13.01 -9.36 5.44
CA ARG A 453 13.66 -10.67 5.26
C ARG A 453 15.08 -10.57 4.68
N ARG A 454 15.86 -9.63 5.20
CA ARG A 454 17.20 -9.36 4.66
C ARG A 454 18.14 -10.51 4.93
N ALA A 455 19.06 -10.72 4.00
CA ALA A 455 20.22 -11.56 4.19
C ALA A 455 21.48 -10.71 3.98
N THR A 456 22.43 -10.80 4.90
CA THR A 456 23.71 -10.08 4.79
C THR A 456 24.86 -11.02 5.06
N LYS A 457 25.91 -10.90 4.25
CA LYS A 457 27.12 -11.69 4.43
C LYS A 457 27.95 -11.06 5.54
N VAL A 458 28.40 -11.87 6.48
CA VAL A 458 29.30 -11.47 7.56
C VAL A 458 30.56 -12.33 7.52
N ASP A 459 31.65 -11.78 8.05
CA ASP A 459 32.85 -12.55 8.38
C ASP A 459 32.67 -13.28 9.73
N THR A 460 33.63 -14.10 10.10
CA THR A 460 33.61 -14.87 11.36
C THR A 460 33.49 -13.95 12.58
N VAL A 461 34.15 -12.79 12.55
CA VAL A 461 34.08 -11.78 13.62
C VAL A 461 32.68 -11.19 13.73
N GLY A 462 32.06 -10.77 12.61
CA GLY A 462 30.71 -10.24 12.60
C GLY A 462 29.66 -11.25 13.03
N ALA A 463 29.80 -12.51 12.61
CA ALA A 463 28.93 -13.60 13.04
C ALA A 463 29.06 -13.86 14.55
N GLY A 464 30.29 -13.96 15.05
CA GLY A 464 30.57 -14.12 16.48
C GLY A 464 30.06 -12.94 17.31
N PHE A 465 30.24 -11.72 16.82
CA PHE A 465 29.73 -10.51 17.46
C PHE A 465 28.21 -10.53 17.55
N ALA A 466 27.52 -10.73 16.43
CA ALA A 466 26.06 -10.79 16.38
C ALA A 466 25.51 -11.91 17.28
N GLY A 467 26.15 -13.08 17.31
CA GLY A 467 25.74 -14.21 18.15
C GLY A 467 25.90 -13.99 19.66
N VAL A 468 26.71 -13.01 20.10
CA VAL A 468 26.93 -12.67 21.51
C VAL A 468 26.15 -11.42 21.94
N CYS A 469 25.58 -10.67 21.00
CA CYS A 469 24.74 -9.51 21.29
C CYS A 469 23.42 -9.91 21.98
N ASP A 470 23.41 -9.96 23.31
CA ASP A 470 22.23 -10.16 24.16
C ASP A 470 21.86 -8.92 25.00
N GLY A 471 22.60 -7.82 24.79
CA GLY A 471 22.45 -6.54 25.50
C GLY A 471 23.17 -6.47 26.85
N THR A 472 23.88 -7.51 27.29
CA THR A 472 24.53 -7.54 28.62
C THR A 472 25.93 -6.94 28.62
N LEU A 473 26.64 -7.00 27.50
CA LEU A 473 28.00 -6.49 27.33
C LEU A 473 28.04 -5.39 26.28
N SER A 474 28.84 -4.35 26.55
CA SER A 474 29.17 -3.33 25.55
C SER A 474 29.88 -3.96 24.35
N ALA A 475 29.65 -3.43 23.16
CA ALA A 475 30.27 -3.92 21.93
C ALA A 475 31.80 -4.04 22.04
N GLY A 476 32.48 -3.07 22.64
CA GLY A 476 33.92 -3.10 22.83
C GLY A 476 34.43 -4.25 23.72
N ARG A 477 33.63 -4.70 24.70
CA ARG A 477 33.96 -5.87 25.54
C ARG A 477 33.74 -7.17 24.79
N ILE A 478 32.68 -7.25 23.98
CA ILE A 478 32.44 -8.40 23.09
C ILE A 478 33.62 -8.54 22.12
N LEU A 479 34.05 -7.43 21.52
CA LEU A 479 35.18 -7.42 20.59
C LEU A 479 36.51 -7.81 21.25
N ASP A 480 36.78 -7.38 22.49
CA ASP A 480 37.98 -7.83 23.23
C ASP A 480 37.99 -9.34 23.45
N ALA A 481 36.84 -9.91 23.79
CA ALA A 481 36.71 -11.36 23.99
C ALA A 481 36.89 -12.12 22.67
N ILE A 482 36.30 -11.63 21.58
CA ILE A 482 36.47 -12.22 20.24
C ILE A 482 37.95 -12.14 19.82
N ALA A 483 38.62 -11.00 19.99
CA ALA A 483 40.03 -10.83 19.65
C ALA A 483 40.92 -11.86 20.36
N GLN A 484 40.66 -12.13 21.64
CA GLN A 484 41.36 -13.19 22.39
C GLN A 484 41.12 -14.59 21.84
N LEU A 485 39.89 -14.88 21.38
CA LEU A 485 39.53 -16.19 20.81
C LEU A 485 40.14 -16.43 19.43
N VAL A 486 40.19 -15.40 18.57
CA VAL A 486 40.73 -15.52 17.21
C VAL A 486 42.24 -15.21 17.12
N GLY A 487 42.86 -14.76 18.22
CA GLY A 487 44.29 -14.41 18.26
C GLY A 487 44.62 -13.10 17.50
N GLU A 488 43.66 -12.20 17.36
CA GLU A 488 43.85 -10.88 16.74
C GLU A 488 44.15 -9.79 17.78
N ASP A 489 44.73 -8.67 17.34
CA ASP A 489 44.94 -7.48 18.18
C ASP A 489 43.59 -6.79 18.50
N PRO A 490 43.21 -6.63 19.79
CA PRO A 490 41.94 -6.00 20.16
C PRO A 490 41.78 -4.57 19.67
N VAL A 491 42.89 -3.80 19.55
CA VAL A 491 42.85 -2.42 19.06
C VAL A 491 42.46 -2.38 17.59
N SER A 492 43.14 -3.19 16.77
CA SER A 492 42.80 -3.36 15.34
C SER A 492 41.34 -3.77 15.13
N LEU A 493 40.81 -4.70 15.94
CA LEU A 493 39.41 -5.14 15.84
C LEU A 493 38.43 -4.00 16.15
N ARG A 494 38.69 -3.24 17.23
CA ARG A 494 37.87 -2.08 17.64
C ARG A 494 37.88 -0.95 16.62
N ASP A 495 38.97 -0.77 15.89
CA ASP A 495 39.08 0.28 14.86
C ASP A 495 38.26 -0.06 13.60
N ARG A 496 38.17 -1.34 13.20
CA ARG A 496 37.52 -1.76 11.95
C ARG A 496 36.06 -2.18 12.08
N THR A 497 35.64 -2.71 13.24
CA THR A 497 34.29 -3.27 13.42
C THR A 497 33.14 -2.24 13.54
N PRO A 498 33.33 -0.97 13.96
CA PRO A 498 32.24 0.00 14.03
C PRO A 498 31.48 0.17 12.71
N ALA A 499 32.16 0.09 11.56
CA ALA A 499 31.51 0.12 10.25
C ALA A 499 30.52 -1.06 10.05
N GLN A 500 30.89 -2.25 10.53
CA GLN A 500 30.04 -3.44 10.48
C GLN A 500 28.89 -3.35 11.48
N ILE A 501 29.12 -2.81 12.69
CA ILE A 501 28.05 -2.53 13.66
C ILE A 501 27.02 -1.58 13.04
N ARG A 502 27.46 -0.49 12.42
CA ARG A 502 26.56 0.44 11.72
C ARG A 502 25.71 -0.27 10.68
N LEU A 503 26.33 -1.08 9.82
CA LEU A 503 25.62 -1.85 8.80
C LEU A 503 24.56 -2.78 9.39
N LEU A 504 24.93 -3.54 10.42
CA LEU A 504 24.03 -4.49 11.08
C LEU A 504 22.88 -3.77 11.82
N VAL A 505 23.14 -2.62 12.43
CA VAL A 505 22.10 -1.79 13.05
C VAL A 505 21.19 -1.17 11.97
N GLU A 506 21.74 -0.55 10.93
CA GLU A 506 20.95 0.07 9.86
C GLU A 506 19.99 -0.94 9.22
N GLN A 507 20.51 -2.13 8.90
CA GLN A 507 19.74 -3.24 8.29
C GLN A 507 18.82 -3.96 9.28
N GLY A 508 18.90 -3.65 10.58
CA GLY A 508 18.03 -4.20 11.63
C GLY A 508 18.38 -5.62 12.07
N PHE A 509 19.62 -6.08 11.84
CA PHE A 509 20.13 -7.31 12.46
C PHE A 509 20.47 -7.09 13.94
N LEU A 510 20.89 -5.88 14.30
CA LEU A 510 21.18 -5.50 15.68
C LEU A 510 20.27 -4.35 16.11
N GLU A 511 19.76 -4.46 17.33
CA GLU A 511 18.95 -3.45 17.99
C GLU A 511 19.74 -2.85 19.16
N PRO A 512 19.87 -1.52 19.23
CA PRO A 512 20.41 -0.87 20.41
C PRO A 512 19.56 -1.22 21.64
N SER A 513 20.16 -1.81 22.66
CA SER A 513 19.49 -1.99 23.94
C SER A 513 19.69 -0.71 24.76
N GLY A 514 18.60 -0.04 25.13
CA GLY A 514 18.65 1.04 26.12
C GLY A 514 19.26 0.53 27.43
N GLU A 515 19.97 1.42 28.13
CA GLU A 515 20.50 1.15 29.49
C GLU A 515 19.40 0.78 30.49
#